data_AF-A0A1V5MZ80-F1
#
_entry.id   AF-A0A1V5MZ80-F1
#
_cell.length_a   1.000
_cell.length_b   1.000
_cell.length_c   1.000
_cell.angle_alpha   90.00
_cell.angle_beta   90.00
_cell.angle_gamma   90.00
#
_symmetry.space_group_name_H-M   'P 1'
#
loop_
_entity.id
_entity.type
_entity.pdbx_description
1 polymer ?
#
loop_
_entity_poly.entity_id
_entity_poly.type
_entity_poly.pdbx_seq_one_letter_code
_entity_poly.pdbx_strand_id
1 'polypeptide(L)'
;MVWFFYTSRPDQWLIHSAIGMLIAGDLGNLYDRIFNDGKVVDFIEVNLHFRPANPWPLFNIADILLCLGVGILLLSVFAAQKADHPKTE
;
A
#
# COMPACT_ATOMS: atom_id res chain seq x y z
N MET A 1 -10.83 9.45 9.17
CA MET A 1 -11.57 8.53 8.28
C MET A 1 -12.91 9.12 7.87
N VAL A 2 -13.91 9.20 8.75
CA VAL A 2 -15.29 9.60 8.41
C VAL A 2 -15.36 10.96 7.69
N TRP A 3 -14.61 11.96 8.16
CA TRP A 3 -14.60 13.30 7.53
C TRP A 3 -14.02 13.29 6.11
N PHE A 4 -12.99 12.47 5.84
CA PHE A 4 -12.40 12.36 4.50
C PHE A 4 -13.36 11.66 3.52
N PHE A 5 -14.05 10.61 3.98
CA PHE A 5 -15.10 9.94 3.20
C PHE A 5 -16.30 10.85 2.90
N TYR A 6 -16.64 11.77 3.81
CA TYR A 6 -17.77 12.70 3.63
C TYR A 6 -17.47 13.85 2.65
N THR A 7 -16.18 14.19 2.47
CA THR A 7 -15.74 15.36 1.69
C THR A 7 -15.17 14.96 0.31
N SER A 8 -14.88 13.67 0.11
CA SER A 8 -14.40 13.13 -1.16
C SER A 8 -15.52 12.90 -2.17
N ARG A 9 -15.23 13.20 -3.44
CA ARG A 9 -16.10 12.83 -4.57
C ARG A 9 -16.20 11.29 -4.69
N PRO A 10 -17.36 10.74 -5.11
CA PRO A 10 -17.58 9.29 -5.20
C PRO A 10 -16.66 8.56 -6.20
N ASP A 11 -15.95 9.29 -7.07
CA ASP A 11 -14.95 8.75 -8.00
C ASP A 11 -13.60 8.42 -7.32
N GLN A 12 -13.39 8.77 -6.05
CA GLN A 12 -12.14 8.56 -5.30
C GLN A 12 -12.07 7.24 -4.51
N TRP A 13 -12.94 6.27 -4.80
CA TRP A 13 -12.99 4.99 -4.08
C TRP A 13 -11.63 4.25 -4.06
N LEU A 14 -10.81 4.41 -5.10
CA LEU A 14 -9.45 3.88 -5.19
C LEU A 14 -8.53 4.47 -4.10
N ILE A 15 -8.60 5.78 -3.87
CA ILE A 15 -7.83 6.47 -2.83
C ILE A 15 -8.30 6.02 -1.45
N HIS A 16 -9.60 5.90 -1.23
CA HIS A 16 -10.14 5.39 0.02
C HIS A 16 -9.71 3.96 0.31
N SER A 17 -9.72 3.10 -0.72
CA SER A 17 -9.27 1.72 -0.62
C SER A 17 -7.77 1.67 -0.29
N ALA A 18 -6.96 2.50 -0.94
CA ALA A 18 -5.53 2.60 -0.67
C ALA A 18 -5.24 3.02 0.78
N ILE A 19 -5.94 4.04 1.28
CA ILE A 19 -5.82 4.48 2.68
C ILE A 19 -6.25 3.35 3.64
N GLY A 20 -7.32 2.63 3.32
CA GLY A 20 -7.76 1.47 4.10
C GLY A 20 -6.70 0.37 4.15
N MET A 21 -6.05 0.07 3.02
CA MET A 21 -4.94 -0.89 2.94
C MET A 21 -3.75 -0.46 3.80
N LEU A 22 -3.37 0.82 3.74
CA LEU A 22 -2.25 1.35 4.54
C LEU A 22 -2.51 1.16 6.04
N ILE A 23 -3.69 1.57 6.50
CA ILE A 23 -4.06 1.45 7.91
C ILE A 23 -4.16 -0.01 8.34
N ALA A 24 -4.76 -0.87 7.52
CA ALA A 24 -4.85 -2.29 7.83
C ALA A 24 -3.46 -2.94 7.94
N GLY A 25 -2.53 -2.61 7.04
CA GLY A 25 -1.15 -3.08 7.10
C GLY A 25 -0.40 -2.56 8.33
N ASP A 26 -0.45 -1.26 8.58
CA ASP A 26 0.21 -0.65 9.75
C ASP A 26 -0.33 -1.21 11.07
N LEU A 27 -1.65 -1.37 11.18
CA LEU A 27 -2.27 -1.96 12.37
C LEU A 27 -1.92 -3.44 12.53
N GLY A 28 -1.81 -4.20 11.44
CA GLY A 28 -1.38 -5.60 11.49
C GLY A 28 0.05 -5.74 12.03
N ASN A 29 0.99 -5.00 11.45
CA ASN A 29 2.38 -5.01 11.92
C ASN A 29 2.54 -4.43 13.34
N LEU A 30 1.71 -3.43 13.71
CA LEU A 30 1.69 -2.90 15.06
C LEU A 30 1.15 -3.92 16.07
N TYR A 31 0.06 -4.61 15.72
CA TYR A 31 -0.50 -5.68 16.54
C TYR A 31 0.56 -6.74 16.82
N ASP A 32 1.24 -7.23 15.77
CA ASP A 32 2.31 -8.21 15.92
C ASP A 32 3.39 -7.73 16.89
N ARG A 33 3.85 -6.48 16.76
CA ARG A 33 4.86 -5.93 17.66
C ARG A 33 4.39 -5.85 19.12
N ILE A 34 3.13 -5.53 19.35
CA ILE A 34 2.57 -5.45 20.71
C ILE A 34 2.52 -6.83 21.37
N PHE A 35 2.18 -7.87 20.60
CA PHE A 35 1.94 -9.20 21.14
C PHE A 35 3.10 -10.19 20.97
N ASN A 36 4.11 -9.87 20.14
CA ASN A 36 5.26 -10.73 19.85
C ASN A 36 6.60 -10.07 20.24
N ASP A 37 6.70 -9.51 21.45
CA ASP A 37 7.95 -8.93 22.00
C ASP A 37 8.62 -7.90 21.08
N GLY A 38 7.83 -7.03 20.44
CA GLY A 38 8.32 -6.02 19.52
C GLY A 38 8.72 -6.53 18.13
N LYS A 39 8.42 -7.79 17.79
CA LYS A 39 8.76 -8.40 16.51
C LYS A 39 7.53 -8.50 15.60
N VAL A 40 7.79 -8.52 14.30
CA VAL A 40 6.79 -8.80 13.26
C VAL A 40 7.00 -10.23 12.78
N VAL A 41 5.91 -10.96 12.53
CA VAL A 41 6.00 -12.33 12.01
C VAL A 41 5.96 -12.31 10.49
N ASP A 42 7.09 -12.64 9.87
CA ASP A 42 7.21 -12.80 8.42
C ASP A 42 7.11 -14.27 8.05
N PHE A 43 6.29 -14.60 7.05
CA PHE A 43 6.01 -15.99 6.67
C PHE A 43 5.94 -16.25 5.17
N ILE A 44 5.99 -15.20 4.34
CA ILE A 44 5.96 -15.34 2.88
C ILE A 44 7.40 -15.29 2.37
N GLU A 45 7.84 -16.40 1.78
CA GLU A 45 9.13 -16.51 1.10
C GLU A 45 8.90 -16.60 -0.41
N VAL A 46 9.57 -15.74 -1.18
CA VAL A 46 9.49 -15.73 -2.64
C VAL A 46 10.87 -15.83 -3.23
N ASN A 47 11.06 -16.80 -4.14
CA ASN A 47 12.28 -16.94 -4.91
C ASN A 47 12.09 -16.40 -6.32
N LEU A 48 12.62 -15.20 -6.59
CA LEU A 48 12.49 -14.56 -7.90
C LEU A 48 13.49 -15.08 -8.95
N HIS A 49 14.39 -16.00 -8.58
CA HIS A 49 15.43 -16.55 -9.46
C HIS A 49 16.29 -15.49 -10.18
N PHE A 50 16.31 -14.26 -9.65
CA PHE A 50 17.05 -13.12 -10.17
C PHE A 50 18.20 -12.81 -9.22
N ARG A 51 19.45 -12.84 -9.70
CA ARG A 51 20.67 -12.77 -8.85
C ARG A 51 20.66 -11.70 -7.76
N PRO A 52 20.24 -10.44 -7.99
CA PRO A 52 20.23 -9.43 -6.94
C PRO A 52 19.02 -9.52 -5.98
N ALA A 53 18.06 -10.40 -6.26
CA ALA A 53 16.78 -10.51 -5.57
C ALA A 53 16.40 -11.98 -5.31
N ASN A 54 17.40 -12.81 -4.98
CA ASN A 54 17.24 -14.23 -4.71
C ASN A 54 18.03 -14.65 -3.46
N PRO A 55 17.35 -15.03 -2.35
CA PRO A 55 15.91 -14.96 -2.15
C PRO A 55 15.45 -13.49 -2.01
N TRP A 56 14.17 -13.23 -2.33
CA TRP A 56 13.56 -11.95 -1.95
C TRP A 56 13.42 -11.91 -0.42
N PRO A 57 13.57 -10.74 0.24
CA PRO A 57 13.36 -10.63 1.68
C PRO A 57 12.01 -11.23 2.10
N LEU A 58 11.95 -11.88 3.26
CA LEU A 58 10.68 -12.37 3.82
C LEU A 58 9.75 -11.19 4.08
N PHE A 59 8.45 -11.42 3.88
CA PHE A 59 7.41 -10.42 4.14
C PHE A 59 6.13 -11.08 4.61
N ASN A 60 5.15 -10.27 5.00
CA ASN A 60 3.83 -10.73 5.42
C ASN A 60 2.70 -10.04 4.64
N ILE A 61 1.44 -10.36 5.00
CA ILE A 61 0.27 -9.75 4.35
C ILE A 61 0.19 -8.24 4.62
N ALA A 62 0.62 -7.77 5.80
CA ALA A 62 0.63 -6.35 6.10
C ALA A 62 1.56 -5.58 5.14
N ASP A 63 2.74 -6.11 4.83
CA ASP A 63 3.67 -5.50 3.88
C ASP A 63 3.10 -5.47 2.44
N ILE A 64 2.33 -6.49 2.05
CA ILE A 64 1.62 -6.49 0.76
C ILE A 64 0.58 -5.37 0.72
N LEU A 65 -0.22 -5.22 1.77
CA LEU A 65 -1.22 -4.15 1.87
C LEU A 65 -0.57 -2.76 1.82
N LEU A 66 0.56 -2.59 2.50
CA LEU A 66 1.34 -1.35 2.44
C LEU A 66 1.83 -1.07 1.02
N CYS A 67 2.45 -2.06 0.36
CA CYS A 67 2.93 -1.91 -1.01
C CYS A 67 1.81 -1.57 -2.00
N LEU A 68 0.66 -2.25 -1.90
CA LEU A 68 -0.49 -1.99 -2.77
C LEU A 68 -1.11 -0.62 -2.50
N GLY A 69 -1.28 -0.25 -1.23
CA GLY A 69 -1.81 1.05 -0.84
C GLY A 69 -0.96 2.20 -1.36
N VAL A 70 0.36 2.15 -1.14
CA VAL A 70 1.30 3.15 -1.69
C VAL A 70 1.25 3.16 -3.23
N GLY A 71 1.24 1.98 -3.86
CA GLY A 71 1.18 1.85 -5.31
C GLY A 71 -0.07 2.52 -5.92
N ILE A 72 -1.24 2.30 -5.33
CA ILE A 72 -2.49 2.94 -5.79
C ILE A 72 -2.45 4.46 -5.61
N LEU A 73 -1.92 4.95 -4.49
CA LEU A 73 -1.78 6.39 -4.27
C LEU A 73 -0.83 7.04 -5.29
N LEU A 74 0.33 6.43 -5.55
CA LEU A 74 1.28 6.92 -6.55
C LEU A 74 0.66 6.94 -7.95
N LEU A 75 0.00 5.86 -8.36
CA LEU A 75 -0.69 5.80 -9.65
C LEU A 75 -1.78 6.87 -9.76
N SER A 76 -2.50 7.14 -8.68
CA SER A 76 -3.53 8.19 -8.64
C SER A 76 -2.93 9.58 -8.85
N VAL A 77 -1.78 9.87 -8.25
CA VAL A 77 -1.06 11.14 -8.43
C VAL A 77 -0.59 11.30 -9.88
N PHE A 78 0.04 10.28 -10.45
CA PHE A 78 0.51 10.34 -11.85
C PHE A 78 -0.65 10.45 -12.85
N ALA A 79 -1.78 9.77 -12.60
CA ALA A 79 -2.97 9.89 -13.43
C ALA A 79 -3.57 11.30 -13.38
N ALA A 80 -3.61 11.92 -12.19
CA ALA A 80 -4.07 13.30 -12.03
C ALA A 80 -3.17 14.30 -12.77
N GLN A 81 -1.84 14.14 -12.70
CA GLN A 81 -0.89 14.98 -13.45
C GLN A 81 -1.08 14.90 -14.96
N LYS A 82 -1.32 13.68 -15.49
CA LYS A 82 -1.55 13.49 -16.93
C LYS A 82 -2.84 14.14 -17.41
N ALA A 83 -3.86 14.23 -16.56
CA ALA A 83 -5.11 14.92 -16.89
C ALA A 83 -4.92 16.45 -16.98
N ASP A 84 -3.96 17.00 -16.25
CA ASP A 84 -3.70 18.45 -16.16
C ASP A 84 -2.78 18.98 -17.28
N HIS A 85 -2.11 18.08 -18.02
CA HIS A 85 -1.39 18.41 -19.25
C HIS A 85 -2.28 18.13 -20.47
N PRO A 86 -3.05 19.12 -20.98
CA PRO A 86 -3.75 18.95 -22.25
C PRO A 86 -2.72 18.68 -23.33
N LYS A 87 -2.99 17.69 -24.18
CA LYS A 87 -2.19 17.42 -25.38
C LYS A 87 -2.23 18.68 -26.25
N THR A 88 -1.18 19.50 -26.19
CA THR A 88 -0.87 20.40 -27.31
C THR A 88 -0.49 19.51 -28.48
N GLU A 89 -1.30 19.62 -29.54
CA GLU A 89 -1.11 18.99 -30.86
C GLU A 89 0.31 19.19 -31.42
#